data_AF-A0A3B8I2W9-F1
#
_entry.id   AF-A0A3B8I2W9-F1
#
_cell.length_a   1.000
_cell.length_b   1.000
_cell.length_c   1.000
_cell.angle_alpha   90.00
_cell.angle_beta   90.00
_cell.angle_gamma   90.00
#
_symmetry.space_group_name_H-M   'P 1'
#
loop_
_entity.id
_entity.type
_entity.pdbx_description
1 polymer ?
#
loop_
_entity_poly.entity_id
_entity_poly.type
_entity_poly.pdbx_seq_one_letter_code
_entity_poly.pdbx_strand_id
1 'polypeptide(L)'
;MKILRKQYYVQLDGDGIKLPKPPVIPAPGDFTYSAWIRPEPTKKPSTMELWSSKSAGITIAWEAAELVVRREKMEFKSEAAVPAHQWAFVSVTYDAGKDTLSFFVNAKLVGTVTDTPKLSLGSEAVTVGKGFVGGLAAWGIWQEARHPWNLGYDLGHLHRNLQDHTLLAAWPIEEGEGTELKALGPGASPATLLGGTWQEAGQSISIWPRKGKMRVRTIPLRLDQLKKRGEEYQETTTPPVSGETGEATKFLMRTDNWVSDKLANTEIAANRKIAREESIGEMRVQQALRTASSLYNSGRFDRLWFVAQDMIWLAKDTGEVGPYTGSDCNDGIKAIDMVMDATNNYLFYCQFFAEESKYRLVRRTISGDELIDSKKLLSSTTQEFVSLALDTNKQKVFIMFGDGSIQKLPYSGGESNLTQYMPPARKPKKEGLWQMAYDESNKQLYWTDDFNIWKNGGANQSPTLVISNTVSPYPLDLTLNPAEGKLYWVDKELGQV
;
A
#
# COMPACT_ATOMS: atom_id res chain seq x y z
N MET A 1 5.21 6.82 6.07
CA MET A 1 6.64 6.98 5.78
C MET A 1 7.04 5.87 4.82
N LYS A 2 7.46 6.16 3.59
CA LYS A 2 7.85 5.13 2.61
C LYS A 2 9.34 5.27 2.36
N ILE A 3 10.09 4.22 2.67
CA ILE A 3 11.55 4.13 2.62
C ILE A 3 11.86 3.03 1.63
N LEU A 4 12.63 3.33 0.59
CA LEU A 4 13.14 2.31 -0.30
C LEU A 4 14.39 1.71 0.36
N ARG A 5 14.28 0.47 0.85
CA ARG A 5 15.42 -0.27 1.39
C ARG A 5 16.26 -0.79 0.23
N LYS A 6 17.28 -0.03 -0.15
CA LYS A 6 18.31 -0.38 -1.14
C LYS A 6 19.62 -0.70 -0.46
N GLN A 7 20.33 -1.70 -0.96
CA GLN A 7 21.74 -1.89 -0.62
C GLN A 7 22.62 -1.11 -1.59
N TYR A 8 22.27 -1.13 -2.88
CA TYR A 8 23.09 -0.52 -3.93
C TYR A 8 22.30 0.47 -4.80
N TYR A 9 23.06 1.31 -5.48
CA TYR A 9 22.62 2.12 -6.62
C TYR A 9 23.79 2.32 -7.57
N VAL A 10 23.51 2.77 -8.79
CA VAL A 10 24.56 3.13 -9.76
C VAL A 10 24.70 4.65 -9.77
N GLN A 11 25.93 5.13 -9.61
CA GLN A 11 26.30 6.51 -9.86
C GLN A 11 26.74 6.63 -11.32
N LEU A 12 25.88 7.22 -12.15
CA LEU A 12 26.14 7.45 -13.57
C LEU A 12 27.00 8.70 -13.77
N ASP A 13 27.88 8.65 -14.77
CA ASP A 13 28.81 9.70 -15.19
C ASP A 13 28.52 10.26 -16.60
N GLY A 14 27.46 9.75 -17.25
CA GLY A 14 26.95 10.22 -18.55
C GLY A 14 26.80 9.14 -19.62
N ASP A 15 27.43 7.97 -19.48
CA ASP A 15 27.36 6.93 -20.53
C ASP A 15 26.03 6.15 -20.52
N GLY A 16 25.40 6.04 -19.35
CA GLY A 16 24.08 5.44 -19.18
C GLY A 16 24.06 3.92 -19.24
N ILE A 17 22.89 3.38 -19.58
CA ILE A 17 22.54 1.96 -19.57
C ILE A 17 21.89 1.62 -20.91
N LYS A 18 22.35 0.55 -21.55
CA LYS A 18 21.78 0.02 -22.79
C LYS A 18 20.74 -1.04 -22.49
N LEU A 19 19.54 -0.87 -23.05
CA LEU A 19 18.49 -1.88 -23.02
C LEU A 19 18.27 -2.40 -24.45
N PRO A 20 18.77 -3.61 -24.78
CA PRO A 20 18.73 -4.11 -26.16
C PRO A 20 17.32 -4.41 -26.66
N LYS A 21 16.42 -4.80 -25.75
CA LYS A 21 15.03 -5.14 -26.05
C LYS A 21 14.13 -4.55 -24.95
N PRO A 22 13.56 -3.35 -25.16
CA PRO A 22 12.61 -2.79 -24.21
C PRO A 22 11.30 -3.59 -24.22
N PRO A 23 10.51 -3.51 -23.14
CA PRO A 23 9.14 -4.02 -23.17
C PRO A 23 8.33 -3.31 -24.26
N VAL A 24 7.52 -4.08 -24.99
CA VAL A 24 6.67 -3.55 -26.05
C VAL A 24 5.37 -3.02 -25.47
N ILE A 25 5.08 -1.75 -25.69
CA ILE A 25 3.76 -1.16 -25.41
C ILE A 25 2.97 -1.12 -26.72
N PRO A 26 1.81 -1.80 -26.82
CA PRO A 26 0.96 -1.70 -27.99
C PRO A 26 0.63 -0.24 -28.29
N ALA A 27 0.87 0.21 -29.52
CA ALA A 27 0.61 1.60 -29.90
C ALA A 27 -0.79 1.73 -30.54
N PRO A 28 -1.58 2.76 -30.19
CA PRO A 28 -1.43 3.65 -29.02
C PRO A 28 -1.86 2.93 -27.74
N GLY A 29 -1.11 3.13 -26.66
CA GLY A 29 -1.40 2.48 -25.38
C GLY A 29 -0.99 3.34 -24.21
N ASP A 30 -1.71 3.16 -23.12
CA ASP A 30 -1.41 3.82 -21.85
C ASP A 30 -0.04 3.37 -21.35
N PHE A 31 0.69 4.26 -20.71
CA PHE A 31 1.93 3.87 -20.06
C PHE A 31 2.28 4.71 -18.84
N THR A 32 3.14 4.13 -18.02
CA THR A 32 3.83 4.84 -16.95
C THR A 32 5.32 4.49 -16.99
N TYR A 33 6.18 5.51 -16.96
CA TYR A 33 7.60 5.37 -16.64
C TYR A 33 7.82 5.91 -15.23
N SER A 34 8.54 5.17 -14.38
CA SER A 34 8.96 5.66 -13.06
C SER A 34 10.41 5.34 -12.75
N ALA A 35 11.10 6.22 -12.04
CA ALA A 35 12.48 6.02 -11.62
C ALA A 35 12.82 6.68 -10.28
N TRP A 36 13.77 6.09 -9.55
CA TRP A 36 14.42 6.71 -8.40
C TRP A 36 15.74 7.34 -8.84
N ILE A 37 15.82 8.67 -8.78
CA ILE A 37 16.98 9.45 -9.26
C ILE A 37 17.50 10.40 -8.18
N ARG A 38 18.81 10.65 -8.21
CA ARG A 38 19.49 11.70 -7.44
C ARG A 38 20.36 12.51 -8.40
N PRO A 39 19.79 13.52 -9.08
CA PRO A 39 20.52 14.29 -10.09
C PRO A 39 21.66 15.10 -9.47
N GLU A 40 22.80 15.15 -10.15
CA GLU A 40 23.88 16.09 -9.86
C GLU A 40 23.85 17.22 -10.91
N PRO A 41 23.79 18.50 -10.48
CA PRO A 41 23.87 19.61 -11.41
C PRO A 41 25.19 19.56 -12.16
N THR A 42 25.10 19.48 -13.49
CA THR A 42 26.27 19.65 -14.36
C THR A 42 26.49 21.14 -14.62
N LYS A 43 27.75 21.53 -14.85
CA LYS A 43 28.12 22.92 -15.17
C LYS A 43 27.53 23.42 -16.50
N LYS A 44 26.96 22.54 -17.31
CA LYS A 44 26.30 22.85 -18.58
C LYS A 44 24.87 22.30 -18.52
N PRO A 45 23.86 23.02 -19.03
CA PRO A 45 22.53 22.46 -19.22
C PRO A 45 22.59 21.39 -20.31
N SER A 46 22.97 20.17 -19.92
CA SER A 46 22.90 18.99 -20.77
C SER A 46 21.59 18.29 -20.48
N THR A 47 20.82 17.99 -21.54
CA THR A 47 19.67 17.08 -21.43
C THR A 47 20.15 15.75 -20.87
N MET A 48 19.56 15.32 -19.75
CA MET A 48 19.85 14.03 -19.15
C MET A 48 18.72 13.06 -19.47
N GLU A 49 18.94 12.17 -20.43
CA GLU A 49 17.91 11.26 -20.94
C GLU A 49 17.67 10.12 -19.94
N LEU A 50 16.51 10.12 -19.28
CA LEU A 50 16.07 9.03 -18.40
C LEU A 50 15.52 7.84 -19.21
N TRP A 51 14.95 8.12 -20.39
CA TRP A 51 14.53 7.14 -21.38
C TRP A 51 14.60 7.75 -22.78
N SER A 52 15.19 7.04 -23.75
CA SER A 52 15.33 7.57 -25.11
C SER A 52 15.17 6.46 -26.16
N SER A 53 14.10 6.58 -26.96
CA SER A 53 13.75 5.62 -28.01
C SER A 53 13.73 6.31 -29.36
N LYS A 54 14.75 6.01 -30.17
CA LYS A 54 14.89 6.61 -31.52
C LYS A 54 13.75 6.18 -32.45
N SER A 55 13.27 4.93 -32.35
CA SER A 55 12.22 4.42 -33.22
C SER A 55 10.86 5.03 -32.93
N ALA A 56 10.57 5.33 -31.67
CA ALA A 56 9.35 6.05 -31.28
C ALA A 56 9.49 7.57 -31.32
N GLY A 57 10.72 8.09 -31.48
CA GLY A 57 11.00 9.51 -31.45
C GLY A 57 10.64 10.17 -30.11
N ILE A 58 10.66 9.41 -29.00
CA ILE A 58 10.34 9.90 -27.66
C ILE A 58 11.57 9.94 -26.76
N THR A 59 11.67 11.00 -25.98
CA THR A 59 12.68 11.13 -24.92
C THR A 59 12.02 11.61 -23.64
N ILE A 60 12.24 10.90 -22.53
CA ILE A 60 11.94 11.36 -21.18
C ILE A 60 13.28 11.79 -20.58
N ALA A 61 13.38 13.03 -20.11
CA ALA A 61 14.62 13.60 -19.64
C ALA A 61 14.44 14.41 -18.35
N TRP A 62 15.56 14.67 -17.68
CA TRP A 62 15.70 15.70 -16.67
C TRP A 62 16.54 16.83 -17.26
N GLU A 63 16.02 18.07 -17.25
CA GLU A 63 16.69 19.23 -17.83
C GLU A 63 16.32 20.50 -17.07
N ALA A 64 17.30 21.33 -16.74
CA ALA A 64 17.09 22.58 -16.00
C ALA A 64 16.25 22.40 -14.73
N ALA A 65 16.44 21.26 -14.04
CA ALA A 65 15.67 20.82 -12.87
C ALA A 65 14.24 20.33 -13.15
N GLU A 66 13.75 20.31 -14.37
CA GLU A 66 12.38 19.87 -14.73
C GLU A 66 12.39 18.47 -15.35
N LEU A 67 11.26 17.77 -15.25
CA LEU A 67 10.99 16.60 -16.08
C LEU A 67 10.51 17.06 -17.44
N VAL A 68 11.08 16.50 -18.50
CA VAL A 68 10.77 16.86 -19.87
C VAL A 68 10.42 15.61 -20.67
N VAL A 69 9.31 15.65 -21.41
CA VAL A 69 8.99 14.66 -22.44
C VAL A 69 9.07 15.35 -23.79
N ARG A 70 9.90 14.81 -24.68
CA ARG A 70 10.04 15.29 -26.05
C ARG A 70 9.50 14.27 -27.03
N ARG A 71 8.83 14.78 -28.06
CA ARG A 71 8.50 14.01 -29.26
C ARG A 71 8.63 14.90 -30.48
N GLU A 72 9.53 14.52 -31.39
CA GLU A 72 9.85 15.30 -32.59
C GLU A 72 10.20 16.77 -32.25
N LYS A 73 9.34 17.73 -32.60
CA LYS A 73 9.50 19.17 -32.33
C LYS A 73 8.72 19.65 -31.10
N MET A 74 8.05 18.75 -30.40
CA MET A 74 7.23 19.07 -29.23
C MET A 74 7.98 18.76 -27.94
N GLU A 75 7.74 19.60 -26.94
CA GLU A 75 8.34 19.53 -25.62
C GLU A 75 7.28 19.80 -24.56
N PHE A 76 7.18 18.91 -23.58
CA PHE A 76 6.25 18.98 -22.46
C PHE A 76 7.06 18.97 -21.17
N LYS A 77 6.74 19.85 -20.20
CA LYS A 77 7.49 19.99 -18.96
C LYS A 77 6.63 19.87 -17.72
N SER A 78 7.22 19.39 -16.64
CA SER A 78 6.68 19.54 -15.30
C SER A 78 6.73 21.01 -14.84
N GLU A 79 5.74 21.45 -14.06
CA GLU A 79 5.70 22.79 -13.45
C GLU A 79 6.57 22.90 -12.20
N ALA A 80 6.89 21.78 -11.54
CA ALA A 80 7.73 21.76 -10.36
C ALA A 80 9.09 21.11 -10.63
N ALA A 81 10.13 21.67 -10.02
CA ALA A 81 11.49 21.16 -10.12
C ALA A 81 11.69 19.84 -9.35
N VAL A 82 12.46 18.93 -9.94
CA VAL A 82 13.08 17.78 -9.28
C VAL A 82 14.28 18.28 -8.48
N PRO A 83 14.36 18.01 -7.16
CA PRO A 83 15.43 18.53 -6.31
C PRO A 83 16.78 17.90 -6.67
N ALA A 84 17.77 18.75 -6.94
CA ALA A 84 19.15 18.31 -7.14
C ALA A 84 19.78 17.81 -5.83
N HIS A 85 20.75 16.90 -5.94
CA HIS A 85 21.46 16.26 -4.82
C HIS A 85 20.58 15.53 -3.79
N GLN A 86 19.30 15.32 -4.11
CA GLN A 86 18.35 14.62 -3.25
C GLN A 86 17.71 13.49 -4.04
N TRP A 87 17.41 12.40 -3.36
CA TRP A 87 16.65 11.32 -3.97
C TRP A 87 15.22 11.78 -4.21
N ALA A 88 14.79 11.65 -5.45
CA ALA A 88 13.44 11.88 -5.90
C ALA A 88 12.91 10.65 -6.62
N PHE A 89 11.64 10.36 -6.43
CA PHE A 89 10.92 9.41 -7.25
C PHE A 89 10.15 10.17 -8.31
N VAL A 90 10.50 9.96 -9.56
CA VAL A 90 9.90 10.67 -10.69
C VAL A 90 9.05 9.71 -11.49
N SER A 91 7.89 10.17 -11.95
CA SER A 91 7.03 9.40 -12.85
C SER A 91 6.43 10.26 -13.94
N VAL A 92 6.24 9.64 -15.11
CA VAL A 92 5.51 10.21 -16.25
C VAL A 92 4.44 9.20 -16.65
N THR A 93 3.19 9.63 -16.70
CA THR A 93 2.04 8.79 -17.11
C THR A 93 1.41 9.37 -18.37
N TYR A 94 1.05 8.51 -19.33
CA TYR A 94 0.29 8.90 -20.51
C TYR A 94 -0.98 8.06 -20.59
N ASP A 95 -2.14 8.74 -20.56
CA ASP A 95 -3.47 8.16 -20.77
C ASP A 95 -3.85 8.39 -22.24
N ALA A 96 -3.79 7.33 -23.04
CA ALA A 96 -4.07 7.36 -24.47
C ALA A 96 -5.57 7.52 -24.76
N GLY A 97 -6.44 7.19 -23.80
CA GLY A 97 -7.89 7.42 -23.90
C GLY A 97 -8.25 8.90 -23.75
N LYS A 98 -7.47 9.66 -22.97
CA LYS A 98 -7.68 11.09 -22.72
C LYS A 98 -6.66 12.02 -23.38
N ASP A 99 -5.70 11.47 -24.12
CA ASP A 99 -4.56 12.21 -24.66
C ASP A 99 -3.88 13.10 -23.63
N THR A 100 -3.72 12.57 -22.41
CA THR A 100 -3.26 13.32 -21.25
C THR A 100 -1.92 12.80 -20.76
N LEU A 101 -0.92 13.68 -20.72
CA LEU A 101 0.40 13.43 -20.12
C LEU A 101 0.44 14.06 -18.73
N SER A 102 0.87 13.32 -17.71
CA SER A 102 1.03 13.83 -16.35
C SER A 102 2.41 13.54 -15.77
N PHE A 103 2.90 14.49 -14.99
CA PHE A 103 4.22 14.47 -14.37
C PHE A 103 4.09 14.36 -12.86
N PHE A 104 4.90 13.52 -12.24
CA PHE A 104 4.89 13.31 -10.80
C PHE A 104 6.30 13.38 -10.22
N VAL A 105 6.40 14.04 -9.06
CA VAL A 105 7.60 14.04 -8.22
C VAL A 105 7.17 13.62 -6.82
N ASN A 106 7.76 12.53 -6.33
CA ASN A 106 7.45 11.90 -5.06
C ASN A 106 5.97 11.55 -4.92
N ALA A 107 5.39 10.99 -6.00
CA ALA A 107 3.97 10.65 -6.14
C ALA A 107 2.98 11.83 -6.02
N LYS A 108 3.48 13.07 -6.06
CA LYS A 108 2.66 14.28 -6.15
C LYS A 108 2.58 14.74 -7.60
N LEU A 109 1.38 15.07 -8.09
CA LEU A 109 1.19 15.66 -9.42
C LEU A 109 1.87 17.04 -9.47
N VAL A 110 2.70 17.24 -10.49
CA VAL A 110 3.48 18.47 -10.71
C VAL A 110 3.32 19.03 -12.12
N GLY A 111 2.37 18.53 -12.90
CA GLY A 111 2.06 19.08 -14.22
C GLY A 111 1.18 18.11 -15.01
N THR A 112 0.31 18.67 -15.85
CA THR A 112 -0.57 17.92 -16.74
C THR A 112 -0.67 18.64 -18.08
N VAL A 113 -0.59 17.90 -19.18
CA VAL A 113 -0.77 18.40 -20.54
C VAL A 113 -1.85 17.59 -21.22
N THR A 114 -2.92 18.25 -21.69
CA THR A 114 -3.98 17.66 -22.49
C THR A 114 -3.65 17.74 -23.98
N ASP A 115 -4.42 17.04 -24.81
CA ASP A 115 -4.26 17.05 -26.28
C ASP A 115 -2.85 16.62 -26.73
N THR A 116 -2.22 15.75 -25.94
CA THR A 116 -0.88 15.23 -26.21
C THR A 116 -0.95 14.21 -27.35
N PRO A 117 -0.19 14.38 -28.45
CA PRO A 117 -0.23 13.44 -29.57
C PRO A 117 0.18 12.03 -29.15
N LYS A 118 -0.50 11.01 -29.71
CA LYS A 118 -0.32 9.57 -29.38
C LYS A 118 1.13 9.15 -29.14
N LEU A 119 1.50 8.92 -27.89
CA LEU A 119 2.87 8.55 -27.50
C LEU A 119 3.05 7.02 -27.52
N SER A 120 4.29 6.57 -27.75
CA SER A 120 4.73 5.18 -27.58
C SER A 120 6.17 5.18 -27.08
N LEU A 121 6.56 4.19 -26.27
CA LEU A 121 7.94 4.04 -25.80
C LEU A 121 8.85 3.32 -26.81
N GLY A 122 8.28 2.75 -27.88
CA GLY A 122 9.00 2.02 -28.93
C GLY A 122 9.44 0.61 -28.53
N SER A 123 9.85 -0.18 -29.52
CA SER A 123 10.24 -1.60 -29.36
C SER A 123 11.71 -1.89 -29.67
N GLU A 124 12.46 -0.89 -30.12
CA GLU A 124 13.88 -1.02 -30.50
C GLU A 124 14.80 -0.72 -29.33
N ALA A 125 16.10 -0.99 -29.44
CA ALA A 125 17.06 -0.73 -28.37
C ALA A 125 16.98 0.72 -27.83
N VAL A 126 16.90 0.84 -26.50
CA VAL A 126 16.75 2.09 -25.76
C VAL A 126 18.01 2.36 -24.94
N THR A 127 18.30 3.64 -24.70
CA THR A 127 19.28 4.06 -23.69
C THR A 127 18.58 4.73 -22.51
N VAL A 128 19.01 4.38 -21.30
CA VAL A 128 18.53 4.91 -20.02
C VAL A 128 19.69 5.63 -19.33
N GLY A 129 19.49 6.84 -18.85
CA GLY A 129 20.52 7.62 -18.16
C GLY A 129 21.62 8.21 -19.07
N LYS A 130 21.38 8.37 -20.38
CA LYS A 130 22.38 8.96 -21.28
C LYS A 130 22.54 10.46 -20.98
N GLY A 131 23.77 10.89 -20.77
CA GLY A 131 24.11 12.23 -20.31
C GLY A 131 23.71 12.51 -18.85
N PHE A 132 23.11 11.54 -18.15
CA PHE A 132 22.71 11.70 -16.76
C PHE A 132 23.92 11.53 -15.83
N VAL A 133 24.14 12.54 -14.99
CA VAL A 133 25.14 12.51 -13.92
C VAL A 133 24.40 12.51 -12.59
N GLY A 134 24.58 11.45 -11.80
CA GLY A 134 23.86 11.29 -10.54
C GLY A 134 23.59 9.84 -10.18
N GLY A 135 22.84 9.64 -9.09
CA GLY A 135 22.41 8.32 -8.64
C GLY A 135 21.16 7.84 -9.37
N LEU A 136 21.14 6.58 -9.82
CA LEU A 136 19.97 5.86 -10.29
C LEU A 136 19.82 4.58 -9.47
N ALA A 137 18.69 4.43 -8.77
CA ALA A 137 18.48 3.32 -7.83
C ALA A 137 17.44 2.30 -8.27
N ALA A 138 16.51 2.65 -9.15
CA ALA A 138 15.60 1.72 -9.81
C ALA A 138 14.81 2.44 -10.91
N TRP A 139 14.30 1.71 -11.89
CA TRP A 139 13.25 2.22 -12.80
C TRP A 139 12.30 1.11 -13.24
N GLY A 140 11.11 1.49 -13.73
CA GLY A 140 10.09 0.55 -14.20
C GLY A 140 9.13 1.15 -15.23
N ILE A 141 8.44 0.25 -15.94
CA ILE A 141 7.49 0.57 -17.00
C ILE A 141 6.21 -0.25 -16.82
N TRP A 142 5.07 0.42 -16.93
CA TRP A 142 3.75 -0.20 -16.87
C TRP A 142 2.94 0.11 -18.14
N GLN A 143 2.06 -0.81 -18.53
CA GLN A 143 1.08 -0.67 -19.63
C GLN A 143 -0.24 -0.03 -19.18
N GLU A 144 -0.16 0.92 -18.25
CA GLU A 144 -1.30 1.65 -17.69
C GLU A 144 -0.86 3.08 -17.33
N ALA A 145 -1.77 4.04 -17.46
CA ALA A 145 -1.62 5.39 -16.92
C ALA A 145 -1.89 5.35 -15.41
N ARG A 146 -0.85 5.06 -14.61
CA ARG A 146 -1.02 4.76 -13.19
C ARG A 146 -1.59 5.94 -12.42
N HIS A 147 -2.60 5.66 -11.60
CA HIS A 147 -3.15 6.61 -10.66
C HIS A 147 -2.09 7.07 -9.64
N PRO A 148 -2.12 8.32 -9.13
CA PRO A 148 -1.14 8.84 -8.17
C PRO A 148 -0.99 7.96 -6.90
N TRP A 149 -2.06 7.27 -6.51
CA TRP A 149 -2.02 6.30 -5.41
C TRP A 149 -1.07 5.12 -5.69
N ASN A 150 -1.17 4.52 -6.88
CA ASN A 150 -0.31 3.41 -7.30
C ASN A 150 1.16 3.86 -7.32
N LEU A 151 1.43 5.07 -7.82
CA LEU A 151 2.77 5.68 -7.76
C LEU A 151 3.27 5.83 -6.32
N GLY A 152 2.38 6.16 -5.38
CA GLY A 152 2.70 6.20 -3.96
C GLY A 152 3.06 4.82 -3.41
N TYR A 153 2.47 3.73 -3.91
CA TYR A 153 2.88 2.36 -3.55
C TYR A 153 4.23 1.99 -4.18
N ASP A 154 4.40 2.25 -5.47
CA ASP A 154 5.62 1.95 -6.25
C ASP A 154 6.85 2.67 -5.69
N LEU A 155 6.66 3.90 -5.17
CA LEU A 155 7.65 4.66 -4.43
C LEU A 155 8.38 3.77 -3.41
N GLY A 156 7.65 2.98 -2.61
CA GLY A 156 8.26 2.10 -1.60
C GLY A 156 8.65 0.71 -2.09
N HIS A 157 8.09 0.27 -3.22
CA HIS A 157 8.01 -1.17 -3.55
C HIS A 157 8.19 -1.49 -5.04
N LEU A 158 8.92 -0.67 -5.78
CA LEU A 158 9.11 -0.85 -7.23
C LEU A 158 9.59 -2.27 -7.64
N HIS A 159 10.20 -3.04 -6.72
CA HIS A 159 10.65 -4.42 -6.93
C HIS A 159 9.70 -5.53 -6.45
N ARG A 160 8.65 -5.21 -5.66
CA ARG A 160 7.74 -6.22 -5.07
C ARG A 160 6.46 -6.45 -5.87
N ASN A 161 6.22 -5.65 -6.90
CA ASN A 161 4.95 -5.68 -7.62
C ASN A 161 4.96 -6.61 -8.84
N LEU A 162 5.58 -7.81 -8.71
CA LEU A 162 5.58 -8.82 -9.76
C LEU A 162 4.18 -9.40 -10.06
N GLN A 163 3.24 -9.22 -9.13
CA GLN A 163 1.84 -9.62 -9.30
C GLN A 163 0.99 -8.59 -10.04
N ASP A 164 1.52 -7.39 -10.28
CA ASP A 164 0.85 -6.36 -11.05
C ASP A 164 0.89 -6.73 -12.53
N HIS A 165 -0.25 -7.14 -13.07
CA HIS A 165 -0.42 -7.50 -14.47
C HIS A 165 -0.18 -6.33 -15.43
N THR A 166 -0.12 -5.09 -14.93
CA THR A 166 0.22 -3.90 -15.72
C THR A 166 1.73 -3.64 -15.74
N LEU A 167 2.54 -4.29 -14.87
CA LEU A 167 3.99 -4.13 -14.88
C LEU A 167 4.59 -4.88 -16.08
N LEU A 168 5.23 -4.16 -16.99
CA LEU A 168 5.92 -4.75 -18.13
C LEU A 168 7.35 -5.16 -17.79
N ALA A 169 8.08 -4.24 -17.16
CA ALA A 169 9.47 -4.45 -16.76
C ALA A 169 9.90 -3.50 -15.65
N ALA A 170 10.78 -3.96 -14.75
CA ALA A 170 11.44 -3.17 -13.73
C ALA A 170 12.90 -3.60 -13.55
N TRP A 171 13.76 -2.65 -13.21
CA TRP A 171 15.18 -2.87 -12.93
C TRP A 171 15.47 -2.30 -11.54
N PRO A 172 15.63 -3.18 -10.52
CA PRO A 172 15.85 -2.74 -9.15
C PRO A 172 17.27 -2.26 -8.89
N ILE A 173 18.29 -2.59 -9.69
CA ILE A 173 19.68 -2.14 -9.48
C ILE A 173 20.20 -2.51 -8.07
N GLU A 174 20.41 -3.79 -7.82
CA GLU A 174 20.83 -4.33 -6.51
C GLU A 174 22.04 -5.26 -6.61
N GLU A 175 22.65 -5.37 -7.78
CA GLU A 175 23.72 -6.32 -8.06
C GLU A 175 25.00 -5.97 -7.31
N GLY A 176 25.29 -4.67 -7.13
CA GLY A 176 26.45 -4.19 -6.38
C GLY A 176 27.79 -4.31 -7.12
N GLU A 177 27.83 -5.04 -8.23
CA GLU A 177 29.00 -5.23 -9.08
C GLU A 177 28.62 -5.62 -10.52
N GLY A 178 29.61 -5.65 -11.41
CA GLY A 178 29.44 -6.05 -12.81
C GLY A 178 28.77 -5.00 -13.69
N THR A 179 28.47 -5.39 -14.92
CA THR A 179 27.84 -4.52 -15.93
C THR A 179 26.44 -4.98 -16.35
N GLU A 180 25.99 -6.16 -15.91
CA GLU A 180 24.64 -6.66 -16.22
C GLU A 180 23.67 -6.28 -15.11
N LEU A 181 22.52 -5.70 -15.48
CA LEU A 181 21.44 -5.33 -14.57
C LEU A 181 20.26 -6.28 -14.78
N LYS A 182 19.86 -6.96 -13.70
CA LYS A 182 18.75 -7.92 -13.74
C LYS A 182 17.43 -7.18 -13.92
N ALA A 183 16.55 -7.82 -14.69
CA ALA A 183 15.24 -7.30 -15.01
C ALA A 183 14.16 -8.16 -14.36
N LEU A 184 13.05 -7.53 -13.98
CA LEU A 184 11.89 -8.14 -13.35
C LEU A 184 10.66 -7.85 -14.21
N GLY A 185 9.77 -8.83 -14.39
CA GLY A 185 8.52 -8.67 -15.15
C GLY A 185 8.48 -9.47 -16.45
N PRO A 186 7.28 -9.65 -17.04
CA PRO A 186 7.05 -10.56 -18.16
C PRO A 186 7.72 -10.14 -19.48
N GLY A 187 7.95 -8.83 -19.68
CA GLY A 187 8.60 -8.28 -20.87
C GLY A 187 10.04 -7.83 -20.64
N ALA A 188 10.60 -8.13 -19.48
CA ALA A 188 11.86 -7.57 -19.02
C ALA A 188 13.05 -8.32 -19.62
N SER A 189 14.04 -7.58 -20.14
CA SER A 189 15.32 -8.13 -20.60
C SER A 189 16.45 -7.51 -19.77
N PRO A 190 17.53 -8.26 -19.47
CA PRO A 190 18.71 -7.71 -18.81
C PRO A 190 19.22 -6.47 -19.55
N ALA A 191 19.69 -5.49 -18.78
CA ALA A 191 20.29 -4.27 -19.33
C ALA A 191 21.81 -4.27 -19.08
N THR A 192 22.55 -3.50 -19.87
CA THR A 192 24.01 -3.40 -19.76
C THR A 192 24.41 -1.99 -19.36
N LEU A 193 25.10 -1.85 -18.23
CA LEU A 193 25.74 -0.63 -17.78
C LEU A 193 26.89 -0.28 -18.72
N LEU A 194 26.83 0.89 -19.38
CA LEU A 194 27.86 1.35 -20.29
C LEU A 194 28.97 2.15 -19.58
N GLY A 195 28.62 2.83 -18.48
CA GLY A 195 29.54 3.57 -17.62
C GLY A 195 28.88 3.95 -16.29
N GLY A 196 29.67 4.47 -15.35
CA GLY A 196 29.27 4.68 -13.96
C GLY A 196 29.86 3.67 -12.97
N THR A 197 29.59 3.88 -11.68
CA THR A 197 30.13 3.07 -10.58
C THR A 197 29.03 2.61 -9.63
N TRP A 198 29.15 1.39 -9.12
CA TRP A 198 28.32 0.91 -8.03
C TRP A 198 28.62 1.65 -6.74
N GLN A 199 27.58 2.01 -6.02
CA GLN A 199 27.68 2.68 -4.73
C GLN A 199 26.79 1.96 -3.72
N GLU A 200 27.32 1.78 -2.52
CA GLU A 200 26.50 1.33 -1.40
C GLU A 200 25.62 2.50 -0.94
N ALA A 201 24.32 2.27 -0.77
CA ALA A 201 23.40 3.30 -0.33
C ALA A 201 23.75 3.80 1.09
N GLY A 202 24.42 2.96 1.90
CA GLY A 202 24.83 3.20 3.30
C GLY A 202 23.66 3.38 4.28
N GLN A 203 22.51 3.82 3.77
CA GLN A 203 21.25 4.10 4.43
C GLN A 203 20.15 3.92 3.38
N SER A 204 18.95 3.55 3.82
CA SER A 204 17.83 3.42 2.90
C SER A 204 17.40 4.76 2.30
N ILE A 205 17.08 4.73 1.00
CA ILE A 205 16.76 5.89 0.17
C ILE A 205 15.40 6.47 0.60
N SER A 206 15.35 7.80 0.82
CA SER A 206 14.14 8.50 1.27
C SER A 206 14.02 9.90 0.68
N ILE A 207 12.79 10.32 0.40
CA ILE A 207 12.42 11.64 -0.18
C ILE A 207 12.42 12.80 0.81
N TRP A 208 12.61 12.56 2.11
CA TRP A 208 12.59 13.62 3.12
C TRP A 208 14.01 13.95 3.55
N PRO A 209 14.42 15.24 3.55
CA PRO A 209 15.66 15.63 4.20
C PRO A 209 15.58 15.19 5.66
N ARG A 210 16.58 14.45 6.12
CA ARG A 210 16.64 14.06 7.53
C ARG A 210 16.48 15.34 8.34
N LYS A 211 15.47 15.40 9.21
CA LYS A 211 15.54 16.30 10.37
C LYS A 211 16.84 15.90 11.05
N GLY A 212 17.91 16.68 10.84
CA GLY A 212 19.17 16.44 11.50
C GLY A 212 18.82 16.25 12.96
N LYS A 213 19.19 15.10 13.56
CA LYS A 213 19.11 14.96 15.01
C LYS A 213 19.70 16.26 15.53
N MET A 214 18.87 17.08 16.18
CA MET A 214 19.35 18.27 16.85
C MET A 214 20.41 17.73 17.77
N ARG A 215 21.68 17.80 17.35
CA ARG A 215 22.79 17.62 18.26
C ARG A 215 22.53 18.75 19.21
N VAL A 216 22.00 18.42 20.38
CA VAL A 216 21.90 19.35 21.49
C VAL A 216 23.33 19.83 21.66
N ARG A 217 23.63 21.00 21.09
CA ARG A 217 24.88 21.70 21.33
C ARG A 217 24.74 22.24 22.74
N THR A 218 24.86 21.38 23.74
CA THR A 218 24.85 21.77 25.15
C THR A 218 26.18 22.39 25.57
N ILE A 219 27.17 22.44 24.68
CA ILE A 219 28.53 22.89 25.00
C ILE A 219 28.75 24.41 24.82
N PRO A 220 28.18 25.13 23.81
CA PRO A 220 28.43 26.57 23.68
C PRO A 220 27.75 27.41 24.77
N LEU A 221 26.59 26.95 25.29
CA LEU A 221 25.83 27.72 26.28
C LEU A 221 26.56 27.85 27.62
N ARG A 222 27.42 26.88 27.97
CA ARG A 222 28.19 26.93 29.23
C ARG A 222 29.34 27.92 29.16
N LEU A 223 29.99 28.06 27.99
CA LEU A 223 31.06 29.06 27.79
C LEU A 223 30.53 30.50 27.77
N ASP A 224 29.37 30.73 27.16
CA ASP A 224 28.72 32.04 27.17
C ASP A 224 28.13 32.41 28.54
N GLN A 225 27.67 31.42 29.31
CA GLN A 225 27.25 31.62 30.71
C GLN A 225 28.42 31.90 31.65
N LEU A 226 29.60 31.31 31.40
CA LEU A 226 30.84 31.61 32.14
C LEU A 226 31.36 33.02 31.81
N LYS A 227 31.35 33.43 30.53
CA LYS A 227 31.69 34.80 30.13
C LYS A 227 30.74 35.85 30.71
N LYS A 228 29.45 35.55 30.82
CA LYS A 228 28.46 36.45 31.45
C LYS A 228 28.62 36.59 32.98
N ARG A 229 29.35 35.69 33.65
CA ARG A 229 29.62 35.76 35.09
C ARG A 229 30.87 36.55 35.47
N GLY A 230 31.61 37.09 34.49
CA GLY A 230 32.80 37.88 34.77
C GLY A 230 33.98 37.06 35.31
N GLU A 231 33.97 35.75 35.12
CA GLU A 231 35.13 34.90 35.41
C GLU A 231 36.08 34.97 34.21
N GLU A 232 37.04 35.89 34.26
CA GLU A 232 38.17 35.93 33.32
C GLU A 232 39.01 34.66 33.51
N TYR A 233 38.85 33.72 32.57
CA TYR A 233 39.76 32.59 32.47
C TYR A 233 41.08 33.08 31.85
N GLN A 234 42.09 33.34 32.68
CA GLN A 234 43.45 33.55 32.20
C GLN A 234 44.02 32.21 31.73
N GLU A 235 44.22 32.06 30.42
CA GLU A 235 45.05 30.98 29.88
C GLU A 235 46.49 31.16 30.38
N THR A 236 46.86 30.40 31.40
CA THR A 236 48.25 30.27 31.83
C THR A 236 49.03 29.52 30.75
N THR A 237 49.84 30.24 29.98
CA THR A 237 50.63 29.75 28.82
C THR A 237 51.93 29.01 29.18
N THR A 238 52.05 28.46 30.38
CA THR A 238 53.20 27.62 30.75
C THR A 238 52.76 26.45 31.62
N PRO A 239 52.95 25.19 31.16
CA PRO A 239 52.72 24.04 32.03
C PRO A 239 53.70 24.11 33.20
N PRO A 240 53.25 23.89 34.45
CA PRO A 240 54.15 23.86 35.59
C PRO A 240 55.18 22.74 35.39
N VAL A 241 56.45 23.12 35.38
CA VAL A 241 57.57 22.17 35.45
C VAL A 241 57.41 21.41 36.76
N SER A 242 57.28 20.09 36.64
CA SER A 242 57.08 19.17 37.75
C SER A 242 58.16 19.34 38.80
N GLY A 243 57.76 19.63 40.03
CA GLY A 243 58.61 19.40 41.20
C GLY A 243 59.02 17.92 41.29
N GLU A 244 60.18 17.69 41.90
CA GLU A 244 61.06 16.50 41.91
C GLU A 244 60.45 15.12 42.26
N THR A 245 59.12 14.94 42.33
CA THR A 245 58.51 13.65 42.67
C THR A 245 57.49 13.10 41.66
N GLY A 246 57.09 13.87 40.64
CA GLY A 246 56.13 13.40 39.62
C GLY A 246 54.75 12.98 40.16
N GLU A 247 54.47 13.29 41.43
CA GLU A 247 53.26 12.91 42.17
C GLU A 247 51.98 13.51 41.56
N ALA A 248 52.05 14.76 41.09
CA ALA A 248 50.92 15.44 40.46
C ALA A 248 50.51 14.77 39.14
N THR A 249 51.49 14.41 38.30
CA THR A 249 51.24 13.66 37.06
C THR A 249 50.67 12.27 37.34
N LYS A 250 51.19 11.57 38.34
CA LYS A 250 50.66 10.27 38.80
C LYS A 250 49.23 10.39 39.34
N PHE A 251 48.89 11.50 40.01
CA PHE A 251 47.53 11.76 40.49
C PHE A 251 46.57 12.03 39.33
N LEU A 252 46.95 12.87 38.36
CA LEU A 252 46.14 13.13 37.16
C LEU A 252 45.90 11.85 36.36
N MET A 253 46.94 11.03 36.12
CA MET A 253 46.79 9.73 35.45
C MET A 253 45.87 8.77 36.22
N ARG A 254 45.95 8.72 37.55
CA ARG A 254 45.03 7.90 38.37
C ARG A 254 43.59 8.40 38.26
N THR A 255 43.40 9.71 38.19
CA THR A 255 42.07 10.33 38.07
C THR A 255 41.48 10.07 36.68
N ASP A 256 42.26 10.23 35.62
CA ASP A 256 41.84 9.95 34.24
C ASP A 256 41.53 8.47 34.03
N ASN A 257 42.36 7.57 34.60
CA ASN A 257 42.08 6.14 34.56
C ASN A 257 40.80 5.80 35.32
N TRP A 258 40.59 6.37 36.51
CA TRP A 258 39.37 6.14 37.28
C TRP A 258 38.12 6.68 36.56
N VAL A 259 38.20 7.87 35.93
CA VAL A 259 37.10 8.44 35.14
C VAL A 259 36.81 7.59 33.91
N SER A 260 37.85 7.12 33.21
CA SER A 260 37.73 6.24 32.05
C SER A 260 37.09 4.89 32.43
N ASP A 261 37.54 4.28 33.52
CA ASP A 261 36.97 3.04 34.06
C ASP A 261 35.51 3.23 34.47
N LYS A 262 35.18 4.37 35.09
CA LYS A 262 33.79 4.65 35.49
C LYS A 262 32.88 4.87 34.28
N LEU A 263 33.37 5.54 33.23
CA LEU A 263 32.64 5.73 31.97
C LEU A 263 32.42 4.39 31.26
N ALA A 264 33.48 3.58 31.12
CA ALA A 264 33.39 2.25 30.51
C ALA A 264 32.41 1.34 31.26
N ASN A 265 32.45 1.35 32.60
CA ASN A 265 31.50 0.58 33.42
C ASN A 265 30.06 1.08 33.28
N THR A 266 29.86 2.40 33.13
CA THR A 266 28.53 2.98 32.90
C THR A 266 27.98 2.61 31.53
N GLU A 267 28.83 2.62 30.50
CA GLU A 267 28.48 2.21 29.14
C GLU A 267 28.14 0.72 29.07
N ILE A 268 28.94 -0.15 29.70
CA ILE A 268 28.64 -1.59 29.82
C ILE A 268 27.30 -1.82 30.52
N ALA A 269 27.01 -1.09 31.60
CA ALA A 269 25.73 -1.19 32.31
C ALA A 269 24.54 -0.73 31.46
N ALA A 270 24.70 0.35 30.69
CA ALA A 270 23.67 0.83 29.77
C ALA A 270 23.41 -0.18 28.64
N ASN A 271 24.47 -0.73 28.03
CA ASN A 271 24.35 -1.74 26.97
C ASN A 271 23.68 -3.03 27.47
N ARG A 272 24.00 -3.48 28.70
CA ARG A 272 23.31 -4.62 29.32
C ARG A 272 21.83 -4.36 29.55
N LYS A 273 21.46 -3.12 29.90
CA LYS A 273 20.05 -2.74 30.07
C LYS A 273 19.30 -2.77 28.73
N ILE A 274 19.89 -2.22 27.68
CA ILE A 274 19.32 -2.23 26.31
C ILE A 274 19.13 -3.68 25.84
N ALA A 275 20.15 -4.53 25.95
CA ALA A 275 20.05 -5.93 25.52
C ALA A 275 18.97 -6.72 26.27
N ARG A 276 18.78 -6.42 27.57
CA ARG A 276 17.71 -7.02 28.38
C ARG A 276 16.32 -6.57 27.93
N GLU A 277 16.15 -5.28 27.60
CA GLU A 277 14.88 -4.75 27.10
C GLU A 277 14.56 -5.30 25.70
N GLU A 278 15.55 -5.44 24.82
CA GLU A 278 15.41 -6.08 23.50
C GLU A 278 14.98 -7.54 23.64
N SER A 279 15.65 -8.32 24.50
CA SER A 279 15.28 -9.72 24.76
C SER A 279 13.86 -9.86 25.33
N ILE A 280 13.43 -8.95 26.21
CA ILE A 280 12.03 -8.91 26.70
C ILE A 280 11.06 -8.57 25.57
N GLY A 281 11.42 -7.65 24.68
CA GLY A 281 10.65 -7.32 23.48
C GLY A 281 10.48 -8.51 22.55
N GLU A 282 11.56 -9.23 22.24
CA GLU A 282 11.54 -10.44 21.43
C GLU A 282 10.70 -11.55 22.07
N MET A 283 10.84 -11.79 23.38
CA MET A 283 10.00 -12.75 24.09
C MET A 283 8.51 -12.41 24.00
N ARG A 284 8.14 -11.12 24.13
CA ARG A 284 6.75 -10.67 23.97
C ARG A 284 6.23 -10.88 22.55
N VAL A 285 7.04 -10.59 21.53
CA VAL A 285 6.68 -10.82 20.13
C VAL A 285 6.51 -12.32 19.86
N GLN A 286 7.43 -13.17 20.35
CA GLN A 286 7.34 -14.62 20.20
C GLN A 286 6.15 -15.21 20.96
N GLN A 287 5.80 -14.66 22.13
CA GLN A 287 4.61 -15.06 22.86
C GLN A 287 3.32 -14.61 22.15
N ALA A 288 3.28 -13.39 21.61
CA ALA A 288 2.18 -12.90 20.80
C ALA A 288 1.99 -13.75 19.53
N LEU A 289 3.08 -14.12 18.84
CA LEU A 289 3.05 -15.02 17.68
C LEU A 289 2.55 -16.41 18.05
N ARG A 290 3.02 -16.99 19.17
CA ARG A 290 2.51 -18.28 19.66
C ARG A 290 1.03 -18.21 20.03
N THR A 291 0.61 -17.11 20.66
CA THR A 291 -0.80 -16.89 21.01
C THR A 291 -1.65 -16.71 19.77
N ALA A 292 -1.21 -15.90 18.80
CA ALA A 292 -1.88 -15.69 17.52
C ALA A 292 -1.95 -16.99 16.71
N SER A 293 -0.86 -17.76 16.62
CA SER A 293 -0.83 -19.05 15.94
C SER A 293 -1.68 -20.09 16.66
N SER A 294 -1.72 -20.08 18.00
CA SER A 294 -2.66 -20.90 18.78
C SER A 294 -4.10 -20.49 18.55
N LEU A 295 -4.42 -19.20 18.45
CA LEU A 295 -5.77 -18.70 18.13
C LEU A 295 -6.15 -19.01 16.68
N TYR A 296 -5.20 -18.97 15.75
CA TYR A 296 -5.38 -19.34 14.35
C TYR A 296 -5.57 -20.85 14.17
N ASN A 297 -4.87 -21.67 14.96
CA ASN A 297 -4.97 -23.13 14.93
C ASN A 297 -6.10 -23.69 15.81
N SER A 298 -6.58 -22.93 16.80
CA SER A 298 -7.74 -23.30 17.64
C SER A 298 -9.06 -22.71 17.13
N GLY A 299 -9.01 -21.60 16.40
CA GLY A 299 -10.05 -21.21 15.46
C GLY A 299 -9.93 -22.08 14.21
N ARG A 300 -10.15 -23.39 14.36
CA ARG A 300 -10.35 -24.26 13.20
C ARG A 300 -11.49 -23.67 12.40
N PHE A 301 -11.20 -23.06 11.27
CA PHE A 301 -12.17 -23.01 10.19
C PHE A 301 -12.27 -24.44 9.67
N ASP A 302 -12.95 -25.32 10.42
CA ASP A 302 -13.20 -26.69 9.97
C ASP A 302 -13.87 -26.66 8.59
N ARG A 303 -14.64 -25.59 8.32
CA ARG A 303 -15.22 -25.26 7.02
C ARG A 303 -15.32 -23.76 6.82
N LEU A 304 -15.02 -23.28 5.62
CA LEU A 304 -15.31 -21.91 5.20
C LEU A 304 -16.24 -21.94 3.99
N TRP A 305 -17.43 -21.39 4.16
CA TRP A 305 -18.37 -21.14 3.07
C TRP A 305 -18.20 -19.69 2.60
N PHE A 306 -18.08 -19.47 1.30
CA PHE A 306 -17.98 -18.11 0.73
C PHE A 306 -18.60 -18.04 -0.67
N VAL A 307 -18.84 -16.84 -1.18
CA VAL A 307 -19.29 -16.62 -2.56
C VAL A 307 -18.09 -16.20 -3.41
N ALA A 308 -17.88 -16.86 -4.55
CA ALA A 308 -16.89 -16.48 -5.54
C ALA A 308 -17.36 -16.87 -6.94
N GLN A 309 -17.12 -15.99 -7.93
CA GLN A 309 -17.58 -16.19 -9.31
C GLN A 309 -19.09 -16.49 -9.38
N ASP A 310 -19.87 -15.74 -8.62
CA ASP A 310 -21.33 -15.89 -8.48
C ASP A 310 -21.79 -17.27 -8.00
N MET A 311 -20.92 -18.05 -7.35
CA MET A 311 -21.25 -19.38 -6.81
C MET A 311 -20.89 -19.49 -5.34
N ILE A 312 -21.58 -20.37 -4.61
CA ILE A 312 -21.17 -20.78 -3.26
C ILE A 312 -20.01 -21.77 -3.37
N TRP A 313 -18.94 -21.49 -2.64
CA TRP A 313 -17.75 -22.32 -2.48
C TRP A 313 -17.63 -22.84 -1.05
N LEU A 314 -17.00 -24.00 -0.92
CA LEU A 314 -16.66 -24.62 0.35
C LEU A 314 -15.15 -24.89 0.38
N ALA A 315 -14.48 -24.35 1.38
CA ALA A 315 -13.16 -24.82 1.80
C ALA A 315 -13.34 -25.78 2.98
N LYS A 316 -12.84 -27.01 2.83
CA LYS A 316 -12.88 -28.04 3.88
C LYS A 316 -11.68 -27.93 4.81
N ASP A 317 -11.75 -28.61 5.95
CA ASP A 317 -10.65 -28.79 6.91
C ASP A 317 -9.43 -29.48 6.28
N THR A 318 -9.63 -30.28 5.24
CA THR A 318 -8.57 -30.90 4.45
C THR A 318 -7.79 -29.91 3.57
N GLY A 319 -8.25 -28.66 3.45
CA GLY A 319 -7.69 -27.65 2.55
C GLY A 319 -8.19 -27.74 1.11
N GLU A 320 -9.08 -28.69 0.80
CA GLU A 320 -9.79 -28.72 -0.48
C GLU A 320 -10.71 -27.51 -0.59
N VAL A 321 -10.62 -26.78 -1.70
CA VAL A 321 -11.46 -25.62 -2.00
C VAL A 321 -12.11 -25.85 -3.36
N GLY A 322 -13.44 -25.76 -3.42
CA GLY A 322 -14.19 -25.94 -4.67
C GLY A 322 -15.59 -25.32 -4.62
N PRO A 323 -16.23 -25.14 -5.78
CA PRO A 323 -17.64 -24.77 -5.82
C PRO A 323 -18.46 -25.87 -5.15
N TYR A 324 -19.46 -25.48 -4.36
CA TYR A 324 -20.32 -26.44 -3.69
C TYR A 324 -21.23 -27.16 -4.69
N THR A 325 -21.03 -28.46 -4.86
CA THR A 325 -21.89 -29.34 -5.65
C THR A 325 -22.62 -30.31 -4.73
N GLY A 326 -23.92 -30.09 -4.52
CA GLY A 326 -24.80 -30.99 -3.76
C GLY A 326 -25.68 -31.83 -4.69
N SER A 327 -26.43 -32.78 -4.12
CA SER A 327 -27.36 -33.67 -4.86
C SER A 327 -28.37 -32.93 -5.76
N ASP A 328 -28.70 -31.70 -5.38
CA ASP A 328 -29.73 -30.88 -6.02
C ASP A 328 -29.13 -29.87 -7.02
N CYS A 329 -27.80 -29.79 -7.14
CA CYS A 329 -27.12 -28.72 -7.88
C CYS A 329 -25.72 -29.12 -8.38
N ASN A 330 -25.68 -30.02 -9.38
CA ASN A 330 -24.42 -30.48 -9.99
C ASN A 330 -23.58 -29.32 -10.58
N ASP A 331 -24.22 -28.24 -11.02
CA ASP A 331 -23.55 -27.08 -11.63
C ASP A 331 -23.18 -25.97 -10.60
N GLY A 332 -23.31 -26.28 -9.31
CA GLY A 332 -23.11 -25.31 -8.22
C GLY A 332 -24.35 -24.49 -7.89
N ILE A 333 -24.32 -23.81 -6.74
CA ILE A 333 -25.38 -22.87 -6.34
C ILE A 333 -24.91 -21.47 -6.67
N LYS A 334 -25.61 -20.82 -7.61
CA LYS A 334 -25.34 -19.41 -7.89
C LYS A 334 -25.85 -18.52 -6.75
N ALA A 335 -25.00 -17.66 -6.23
CA ALA A 335 -25.33 -16.75 -5.15
C ALA A 335 -24.71 -15.37 -5.38
N ILE A 336 -25.44 -14.33 -5.00
CA ILE A 336 -24.98 -12.93 -5.04
C ILE A 336 -24.27 -12.59 -3.74
N ASP A 337 -24.92 -12.93 -2.62
CA ASP A 337 -24.38 -12.78 -1.28
C ASP A 337 -24.91 -13.91 -0.39
N MET A 338 -24.23 -14.15 0.72
CA MET A 338 -24.48 -15.23 1.65
C MET A 338 -24.10 -14.86 3.08
N VAL A 339 -24.91 -15.29 4.03
CA VAL A 339 -24.65 -15.15 5.47
C VAL A 339 -24.99 -16.44 6.21
N MET A 340 -24.26 -16.70 7.30
CA MET A 340 -24.36 -17.95 8.04
C MET A 340 -24.73 -17.70 9.50
N ASP A 341 -25.71 -18.45 10.00
CA ASP A 341 -25.99 -18.60 11.42
C ASP A 341 -25.36 -19.90 11.90
N ALA A 342 -24.15 -19.79 12.46
CA ALA A 342 -23.40 -20.95 12.93
C ALA A 342 -24.08 -21.66 14.12
N THR A 343 -24.85 -20.93 14.93
CA THR A 343 -25.53 -21.52 16.11
C THR A 343 -26.66 -22.45 15.69
N ASN A 344 -27.42 -22.07 14.66
CA ASN A 344 -28.54 -22.86 14.15
C ASN A 344 -28.16 -23.72 12.93
N ASN A 345 -26.91 -23.67 12.48
CA ASN A 345 -26.43 -24.30 11.25
C ASN A 345 -27.28 -23.92 10.02
N TYR A 346 -27.63 -22.63 9.89
CA TYR A 346 -28.36 -22.15 8.72
C TYR A 346 -27.46 -21.34 7.78
N LEU A 347 -27.60 -21.61 6.49
CA LEU A 347 -27.00 -20.83 5.41
C LEU A 347 -28.11 -20.07 4.69
N PHE A 348 -27.99 -18.75 4.60
CA PHE A 348 -28.90 -17.90 3.85
C PHE A 348 -28.16 -17.34 2.64
N TYR A 349 -28.77 -17.39 1.46
CA TYR A 349 -28.18 -16.81 0.25
C TYR A 349 -29.24 -16.25 -0.69
N CYS A 350 -28.82 -15.27 -1.49
CA CYS A 350 -29.64 -14.69 -2.55
C CYS A 350 -29.26 -15.28 -3.89
N GLN A 351 -30.25 -15.75 -4.66
CA GLN A 351 -30.02 -16.37 -5.97
C GLN A 351 -30.86 -15.69 -7.05
N PHE A 352 -30.25 -15.41 -8.19
CA PHE A 352 -30.94 -14.97 -9.40
C PHE A 352 -31.33 -16.18 -10.27
N PHE A 353 -32.60 -16.24 -10.65
CA PHE A 353 -33.16 -17.28 -11.53
C PHE A 353 -33.40 -16.66 -12.90
N ALA A 354 -32.46 -16.89 -13.82
CA ALA A 354 -32.49 -16.29 -15.16
C ALA A 354 -33.76 -16.61 -15.95
N GLU A 355 -34.27 -17.84 -15.84
CA GLU A 355 -35.50 -18.30 -16.53
C GLU A 355 -36.73 -17.47 -16.13
N GLU A 356 -36.80 -17.03 -14.88
CA GLU A 356 -37.90 -16.23 -14.36
C GLU A 356 -37.60 -14.73 -14.36
N SER A 357 -36.32 -14.35 -14.56
CA SER A 357 -35.81 -13.00 -14.32
C SER A 357 -36.18 -12.47 -12.92
N LYS A 358 -36.05 -13.35 -11.92
CA LYS A 358 -36.41 -13.05 -10.53
C LYS A 358 -35.35 -13.52 -9.57
N TYR A 359 -35.32 -12.90 -8.41
CA TYR A 359 -34.44 -13.25 -7.32
C TYR A 359 -35.21 -13.96 -6.20
N ARG A 360 -34.51 -14.81 -5.44
CA ARG A 360 -35.04 -15.51 -4.27
C ARG A 360 -34.06 -15.43 -3.10
N LEU A 361 -34.59 -15.36 -1.89
CA LEU A 361 -33.84 -15.59 -0.66
C LEU A 361 -34.11 -17.01 -0.19
N VAL A 362 -33.06 -17.82 -0.11
CA VAL A 362 -33.12 -19.23 0.28
C VAL A 362 -32.40 -19.44 1.59
N ARG A 363 -32.98 -20.27 2.46
CA ARG A 363 -32.33 -20.83 3.64
C ARG A 363 -32.10 -22.32 3.43
N ARG A 364 -30.90 -22.80 3.71
CA ARG A 364 -30.55 -24.23 3.81
C ARG A 364 -30.04 -24.53 5.21
N THR A 365 -30.21 -25.77 5.63
CA THR A 365 -29.58 -26.29 6.86
C THR A 365 -28.25 -26.95 6.49
N ILE A 366 -27.18 -26.62 7.21
CA ILE A 366 -25.86 -27.22 7.03
C ILE A 366 -25.80 -28.49 7.88
N SER A 367 -25.49 -29.62 7.24
CA SER A 367 -25.27 -30.90 7.92
C SER A 367 -23.98 -31.52 7.39
N GLY A 368 -22.87 -31.33 8.09
CA GLY A 368 -21.57 -31.72 7.59
C GLY A 368 -21.13 -30.84 6.42
N ASP A 369 -20.80 -31.49 5.30
CA ASP A 369 -20.45 -30.82 4.03
C ASP A 369 -21.68 -30.56 3.15
N GLU A 370 -22.88 -30.94 3.59
CA GLU A 370 -24.09 -30.88 2.77
C GLU A 370 -25.06 -29.76 3.18
N LEU A 371 -25.72 -29.18 2.18
CA LEU A 371 -26.82 -28.24 2.32
C LEU A 371 -28.15 -28.98 2.15
N ILE A 372 -28.75 -29.36 3.27
CA ILE A 372 -30.03 -30.05 3.33
C ILE A 372 -31.18 -29.07 3.60
N ASP A 373 -32.43 -29.55 3.49
CA ASP A 373 -33.67 -28.81 3.83
C ASP A 373 -33.74 -27.37 3.25
N SER A 374 -34.15 -27.26 1.98
CA SER A 374 -34.33 -25.97 1.30
C SER A 374 -35.63 -25.29 1.70
N LYS A 375 -35.53 -24.05 2.20
CA LYS A 375 -36.70 -23.19 2.40
C LYS A 375 -36.55 -21.88 1.65
N LYS A 376 -37.49 -21.60 0.74
CA LYS A 376 -37.63 -20.30 0.09
C LYS A 376 -38.26 -19.33 1.09
N LEU A 377 -37.49 -18.34 1.55
CA LEU A 377 -37.99 -17.33 2.49
C LEU A 377 -38.73 -16.20 1.77
N LEU A 378 -38.19 -15.78 0.62
CA LEU A 378 -38.83 -14.89 -0.35
C LEU A 378 -38.93 -15.64 -1.68
N SER A 379 -40.16 -15.86 -2.16
CA SER A 379 -40.41 -16.82 -3.25
C SER A 379 -40.06 -16.23 -4.62
N SER A 380 -40.27 -14.93 -4.80
CA SER A 380 -39.86 -14.23 -6.02
C SER A 380 -39.90 -12.70 -5.84
N THR A 381 -38.85 -12.00 -6.27
CA THR A 381 -38.86 -10.53 -6.41
C THR A 381 -38.12 -10.12 -7.68
N THR A 382 -38.53 -9.01 -8.29
CA THR A 382 -37.79 -8.39 -9.41
C THR A 382 -36.76 -7.38 -8.94
N GLN A 383 -36.74 -7.05 -7.65
CA GLN A 383 -35.71 -6.18 -7.09
C GLN A 383 -34.42 -6.96 -6.94
N GLU A 384 -33.33 -6.39 -7.46
CA GLU A 384 -31.99 -6.95 -7.34
C GLU A 384 -31.57 -6.98 -5.87
N PHE A 385 -30.96 -8.09 -5.45
CA PHE A 385 -30.32 -8.20 -4.14
C PHE A 385 -28.89 -7.70 -4.22
N VAL A 386 -28.44 -7.05 -3.16
CA VAL A 386 -27.08 -6.53 -3.06
C VAL A 386 -26.33 -7.19 -1.90
N SER A 387 -26.92 -7.20 -0.71
CA SER A 387 -26.26 -7.77 0.48
C SER A 387 -27.26 -8.30 1.51
N LEU A 388 -26.77 -9.19 2.38
CA LEU A 388 -27.46 -9.80 3.51
C LEU A 388 -26.74 -9.52 4.84
N ALA A 389 -27.51 -9.47 5.93
CA ALA A 389 -26.98 -9.50 7.30
C ALA A 389 -27.95 -10.24 8.24
N LEU A 390 -27.47 -10.73 9.38
CA LEU A 390 -28.26 -11.52 10.33
C LEU A 390 -28.38 -10.85 11.70
N ASP A 391 -29.58 -10.91 12.28
CA ASP A 391 -29.81 -10.79 13.72
C ASP A 391 -30.13 -12.19 14.24
N THR A 392 -29.11 -12.96 14.65
CA THR A 392 -29.28 -14.37 15.05
C THR A 392 -30.10 -14.48 16.33
N ASN A 393 -29.93 -13.52 17.25
CA ASN A 393 -30.70 -13.39 18.48
C ASN A 393 -32.22 -13.29 18.24
N LYS A 394 -32.64 -12.53 17.22
CA LYS A 394 -34.06 -12.38 16.86
C LYS A 394 -34.50 -13.25 15.69
N GLN A 395 -33.58 -14.08 15.16
CA GLN A 395 -33.79 -14.92 13.98
C GLN A 395 -34.36 -14.12 12.80
N LYS A 396 -33.67 -13.02 12.43
CA LYS A 396 -34.04 -12.17 11.29
C LYS A 396 -32.90 -12.05 10.30
N VAL A 397 -33.28 -11.99 9.03
CA VAL A 397 -32.40 -11.67 7.90
C VAL A 397 -32.70 -10.25 7.46
N PHE A 398 -31.68 -9.41 7.38
CA PHE A 398 -31.73 -8.12 6.70
C PHE A 398 -31.34 -8.31 5.24
N ILE A 399 -32.04 -7.60 4.37
CA ILE A 399 -31.91 -7.71 2.92
C ILE A 399 -31.74 -6.30 2.38
N MET A 400 -30.65 -6.06 1.65
CA MET A 400 -30.44 -4.83 0.89
C MET A 400 -30.75 -5.08 -0.58
N PHE A 401 -31.56 -4.20 -1.15
CA PHE A 401 -31.91 -4.22 -2.56
C PHE A 401 -31.09 -3.21 -3.38
N GLY A 402 -31.06 -3.39 -4.69
CA GLY A 402 -30.35 -2.52 -5.65
C GLY A 402 -30.88 -1.09 -5.75
N ASP A 403 -32.00 -0.77 -5.07
CA ASP A 403 -32.45 0.61 -4.89
C ASP A 403 -31.95 1.26 -3.58
N GLY A 404 -31.16 0.51 -2.79
CA GLY A 404 -30.63 0.91 -1.50
C GLY A 404 -31.62 0.79 -0.35
N SER A 405 -32.82 0.24 -0.57
CA SER A 405 -33.75 -0.05 0.52
C SER A 405 -33.28 -1.27 1.31
N ILE A 406 -33.53 -1.24 2.63
CA ILE A 406 -33.23 -2.35 3.52
C ILE A 406 -34.55 -2.87 4.09
N GLN A 407 -34.77 -4.16 3.96
CA GLN A 407 -35.93 -4.85 4.52
C GLN A 407 -35.47 -5.96 5.46
N LYS A 408 -36.39 -6.47 6.28
CA LYS A 408 -36.08 -7.58 7.18
C LYS A 408 -37.17 -8.65 7.12
N LEU A 409 -36.75 -9.89 7.30
CA LEU A 409 -37.60 -11.08 7.21
C LEU A 409 -37.24 -12.06 8.33
N PRO A 410 -38.22 -12.70 9.01
CA PRO A 410 -37.90 -13.74 9.99
C PRO A 410 -37.35 -15.00 9.29
N TYR A 411 -36.58 -15.82 10.01
CA TYR A 411 -36.06 -17.10 9.51
C TYR A 411 -37.16 -18.08 9.09
N SER A 412 -38.38 -17.92 9.60
CA SER A 412 -39.54 -18.69 9.18
C SER A 412 -39.98 -18.36 7.75
N GLY A 413 -39.58 -17.21 7.22
CA GLY A 413 -39.96 -16.71 5.89
C GLY A 413 -41.39 -16.17 5.81
N GLY A 414 -41.88 -16.04 4.59
CA GLY A 414 -43.24 -15.59 4.26
C GLY A 414 -43.27 -14.13 3.78
N GLU A 415 -43.70 -13.91 2.54
CA GLU A 415 -43.62 -12.59 1.90
C GLU A 415 -44.42 -11.51 2.63
N SER A 416 -45.54 -11.88 3.26
CA SER A 416 -46.32 -10.99 4.13
C SER A 416 -45.58 -10.50 5.36
N ASN A 417 -44.48 -11.16 5.74
CA ASN A 417 -43.64 -10.81 6.88
C ASN A 417 -42.46 -9.91 6.50
N LEU A 418 -42.31 -9.59 5.22
CA LEU A 418 -41.29 -8.69 4.74
C LEU A 418 -41.63 -7.28 5.20
N THR A 419 -40.80 -6.75 6.10
CA THR A 419 -41.03 -5.44 6.72
C THR A 419 -39.94 -4.48 6.32
N GLN A 420 -40.32 -3.28 5.89
CA GLN A 420 -39.36 -2.23 5.58
C GLN A 420 -38.58 -1.86 6.84
N TYR A 421 -37.26 -1.95 6.77
CA TYR A 421 -36.37 -1.54 7.83
C TYR A 421 -35.85 -0.12 7.59
N MET A 422 -35.58 0.21 6.33
CA MET A 422 -35.07 1.50 5.91
C MET A 422 -35.57 1.84 4.49
N PRO A 423 -36.01 3.09 4.25
CA PRO A 423 -36.41 3.52 2.91
C PRO A 423 -35.22 3.57 1.94
N PRO A 424 -35.47 3.60 0.62
CA PRO A 424 -34.40 3.73 -0.38
C PRO A 424 -33.51 4.96 -0.10
N ALA A 425 -32.22 4.74 0.16
CA ALA A 425 -31.30 5.81 0.53
C ALA A 425 -30.75 6.57 -0.70
N ARG A 426 -30.63 5.89 -1.84
CA ARG A 426 -30.29 6.34 -3.20
C ARG A 426 -29.99 5.08 -4.02
N LYS A 427 -30.14 5.12 -5.35
CA LYS A 427 -29.63 4.03 -6.20
C LYS A 427 -28.11 4.00 -6.15
N PRO A 428 -27.46 2.82 -6.11
CA PRO A 428 -26.04 2.68 -6.38
C PRO A 428 -25.68 3.33 -7.72
N LYS A 429 -24.57 4.06 -7.76
CA LYS A 429 -24.15 4.85 -8.92
C LYS A 429 -22.86 4.33 -9.55
N LYS A 430 -21.93 3.81 -8.75
CA LYS A 430 -20.55 3.57 -9.21
C LYS A 430 -20.30 2.10 -9.54
N GLU A 431 -20.58 1.15 -8.63
CA GLU A 431 -20.42 -0.30 -8.91
C GLU A 431 -21.43 -1.23 -8.21
N GLY A 432 -22.31 -0.72 -7.33
CA GLY A 432 -23.35 -1.56 -6.71
C GLY A 432 -22.85 -2.57 -5.67
N LEU A 433 -21.57 -2.52 -5.30
CA LEU A 433 -20.94 -3.40 -4.31
C LEU A 433 -21.16 -2.85 -2.90
N TRP A 434 -22.42 -2.83 -2.47
CA TRP A 434 -22.74 -2.41 -1.11
C TRP A 434 -22.77 -3.63 -0.19
N GLN A 435 -22.21 -3.51 1.01
CA GLN A 435 -22.18 -4.60 1.98
C GLN A 435 -22.86 -4.18 3.27
N MET A 436 -23.48 -5.14 3.97
CA MET A 436 -24.05 -4.96 5.30
C MET A 436 -23.38 -5.85 6.35
N ALA A 437 -23.36 -5.37 7.59
CA ALA A 437 -23.15 -6.21 8.76
C ALA A 437 -23.97 -5.72 9.95
N TYR A 438 -24.39 -6.65 10.81
CA TYR A 438 -25.20 -6.35 11.99
C TYR A 438 -24.41 -6.60 13.27
N ASP A 439 -24.34 -5.58 14.11
CA ASP A 439 -23.77 -5.62 15.44
C ASP A 439 -24.86 -6.04 16.43
N GLU A 440 -24.83 -7.31 16.81
CA GLU A 440 -25.81 -7.87 17.72
C GLU A 440 -25.74 -7.29 19.13
N SER A 441 -24.55 -6.89 19.60
CA SER A 441 -24.36 -6.33 20.93
C SER A 441 -25.05 -4.97 21.04
N ASN A 442 -24.88 -4.12 20.02
CA ASN A 442 -25.39 -2.76 20.02
C ASN A 442 -26.72 -2.60 19.27
N LYS A 443 -27.24 -3.67 18.66
CA LYS A 443 -28.44 -3.66 17.80
C LYS A 443 -28.33 -2.62 16.68
N GLN A 444 -27.15 -2.53 16.08
CA GLN A 444 -26.83 -1.58 15.00
C GLN A 444 -26.61 -2.34 13.70
N LEU A 445 -27.20 -1.85 12.61
CA LEU A 445 -26.91 -2.31 11.26
C LEU A 445 -25.99 -1.28 10.60
N TYR A 446 -24.88 -1.74 10.06
CA TYR A 446 -23.92 -0.96 9.28
C TYR A 446 -24.01 -1.35 7.82
N TRP A 447 -23.80 -0.38 6.93
CA TRP A 447 -23.68 -0.67 5.50
C TRP A 447 -22.76 0.30 4.77
N THR A 448 -22.20 -0.15 3.66
CA THR A 448 -21.50 0.73 2.71
C THR A 448 -22.47 1.29 1.69
N ASP A 449 -22.21 2.51 1.22
CA ASP A 449 -22.62 2.94 -0.13
C ASP A 449 -21.35 3.17 -0.96
N ASP A 450 -21.49 3.69 -2.19
CA ASP A 450 -20.32 3.91 -3.08
C ASP A 450 -19.24 4.85 -2.49
N PHE A 451 -19.54 5.56 -1.40
CA PHE A 451 -18.70 6.64 -0.88
C PHE A 451 -18.58 6.67 0.64
N ASN A 452 -19.43 5.97 1.38
CA ASN A 452 -19.56 6.17 2.82
C ASN A 452 -19.91 4.88 3.52
N ILE A 453 -19.64 4.85 4.82
CA ILE A 453 -20.15 3.82 5.72
C ILE A 453 -21.17 4.45 6.65
N TRP A 454 -22.34 3.85 6.69
CA TRP A 454 -23.49 4.31 7.45
C TRP A 454 -23.84 3.32 8.55
N LYS A 455 -24.63 3.80 9.51
CA LYS A 455 -25.36 2.95 10.44
C LYS A 455 -26.80 3.41 10.59
N ASN A 456 -27.67 2.52 11.04
CA ASN A 456 -29.05 2.88 11.34
C ASN A 456 -29.10 3.86 12.52
N GLY A 457 -30.01 4.84 12.49
CA GLY A 457 -30.23 5.74 13.63
C GLY A 457 -31.03 5.09 14.78
N GLY A 458 -31.51 3.86 14.60
CA GLY A 458 -32.50 3.22 15.47
C GLY A 458 -33.91 3.27 14.87
N ALA A 459 -34.92 2.84 15.64
CA ALA A 459 -36.30 2.81 15.16
C ALA A 459 -36.78 4.24 14.85
N ASN A 460 -37.16 4.48 13.58
CA ASN A 460 -37.68 5.76 13.07
C ASN A 460 -36.69 6.92 13.01
N GLN A 461 -35.39 6.66 13.09
CA GLN A 461 -34.37 7.70 12.90
C GLN A 461 -33.68 7.56 11.55
N SER A 462 -33.26 8.69 10.98
CA SER A 462 -32.45 8.71 9.76
C SER A 462 -31.11 8.00 9.98
N PRO A 463 -30.54 7.40 8.92
CA PRO A 463 -29.18 6.87 8.96
C PRO A 463 -28.17 7.90 9.47
N THR A 464 -27.18 7.41 10.23
CA THR A 464 -26.05 8.21 10.70
C THR A 464 -24.80 7.85 9.91
N LEU A 465 -24.09 8.86 9.41
CA LEU A 465 -22.81 8.68 8.74
C LEU A 465 -21.75 8.26 9.77
N VAL A 466 -21.07 7.14 9.53
CA VAL A 466 -20.00 6.62 10.40
C VAL A 466 -18.64 7.01 9.84
N ILE A 467 -18.42 6.75 8.55
CA ILE A 467 -17.17 7.06 7.85
C ILE A 467 -17.54 7.77 6.54
N SER A 468 -16.99 8.97 6.34
CA SER A 468 -17.21 9.77 5.14
C SER A 468 -16.29 9.37 4.00
N ASN A 469 -16.66 9.77 2.78
CA ASN A 469 -15.85 9.60 1.58
C ASN A 469 -14.46 10.26 1.60
N THR A 470 -14.21 11.19 2.51
CA THR A 470 -12.88 11.76 2.72
C THR A 470 -11.94 10.79 3.43
N VAL A 471 -12.50 9.84 4.19
CA VAL A 471 -11.75 8.83 4.95
C VAL A 471 -11.78 7.50 4.23
N SER A 472 -12.93 7.06 3.74
CA SER A 472 -13.11 5.84 2.95
C SER A 472 -13.80 6.23 1.64
N PRO A 473 -13.05 6.67 0.62
CA PRO A 473 -13.64 7.15 -0.62
C PRO A 473 -14.35 6.06 -1.44
N TYR A 474 -14.06 4.78 -1.18
CA TYR A 474 -14.66 3.66 -1.88
C TYR A 474 -14.74 2.39 -1.01
N PRO A 475 -15.61 2.35 0.01
CA PRO A 475 -15.76 1.17 0.85
C PRO A 475 -16.45 0.05 0.06
N LEU A 476 -15.79 -1.11 -0.05
CA LEU A 476 -16.28 -2.29 -0.78
C LEU A 476 -16.99 -3.28 0.13
N ASP A 477 -16.41 -3.52 1.29
CA ASP A 477 -16.82 -4.59 2.20
C ASP A 477 -16.67 -4.08 3.63
N LEU A 478 -17.49 -4.59 4.54
CA LEU A 478 -17.36 -4.31 5.97
C LEU A 478 -17.67 -5.55 6.80
N THR A 479 -17.01 -5.63 7.96
CA THR A 479 -17.27 -6.66 8.95
C THR A 479 -17.11 -6.10 10.36
N LEU A 480 -17.61 -6.83 11.34
CA LEU A 480 -17.69 -6.40 12.73
C LEU A 480 -16.99 -7.41 13.62
N ASN A 481 -16.27 -6.91 14.61
CA ASN A 481 -15.92 -7.68 15.80
C ASN A 481 -16.84 -7.22 16.94
N PRO A 482 -17.99 -7.90 17.17
CA PRO A 482 -18.98 -7.47 18.15
C PRO A 482 -18.48 -7.60 19.60
N ALA A 483 -17.45 -8.42 19.86
CA ALA A 483 -16.83 -8.55 21.17
C ALA A 483 -15.98 -7.32 21.53
N GLU A 484 -15.32 -6.71 20.54
CA GLU A 484 -14.51 -5.49 20.72
C GLU A 484 -15.26 -4.20 20.36
N GLY A 485 -16.45 -4.30 19.78
CA GLY A 485 -17.19 -3.16 19.25
C GLY A 485 -16.44 -2.45 18.12
N LYS A 486 -15.67 -3.20 17.32
CA LYS A 486 -14.86 -2.65 16.22
C LYS A 486 -15.50 -2.95 14.87
N LEU A 487 -15.43 -1.96 13.99
CA LEU A 487 -15.81 -2.04 12.58
C LEU A 487 -14.54 -2.08 11.73
N TYR A 488 -14.47 -3.06 10.84
CA TYR A 488 -13.41 -3.21 9.84
C TYR A 488 -14.04 -3.05 8.46
N TRP A 489 -13.30 -2.49 7.52
CA TRP A 489 -13.79 -2.33 6.15
C TRP A 489 -12.63 -2.39 5.16
N VAL A 490 -12.94 -2.84 3.96
CA VAL A 490 -12.00 -2.80 2.84
C VAL A 490 -12.39 -1.63 1.96
N ASP A 491 -11.42 -0.82 1.57
CA ASP A 491 -11.63 0.29 0.66
C ASP A 491 -10.80 0.11 -0.61
N LYS A 492 -11.48 0.20 -1.76
CA LYS A 492 -10.90 0.00 -3.10
C LYS A 492 -9.79 1.01 -3.39
N GLU A 493 -9.99 2.25 -2.98
CA GLU A 493 -9.11 3.36 -3.28
C GLU A 493 -7.99 3.50 -2.24
N LEU A 494 -8.22 3.08 -0.99
CA LEU A 494 -7.16 3.07 0.04
C LEU A 494 -6.23 1.86 -0.03
N GLY A 495 -6.65 0.74 -0.63
CA GLY A 495 -5.85 -0.49 -0.70
C GLY A 495 -5.37 -0.99 0.67
N GLN A 496 -6.16 -0.74 1.71
CA GLN A 496 -5.91 -1.15 3.09
C GLN A 496 -7.15 -1.91 3.60
N VAL A 497 -6.90 -2.91 4.44
CA VAL A 497 -7.89 -3.66 5.22
C VAL A 497 -7.84 -3.18 6.66
#